data_AF-A0A523VUE9-F1
#
_entry.id   AF-A0A523VUE9-F1
#
_cell.length_a   1.000
_cell.length_b   1.000
_cell.length_c   1.000
_cell.angle_alpha   90.00
_cell.angle_beta   90.00
_cell.angle_gamma   90.00
#
_symmetry.space_group_name_H-M   'P 1'
#
loop_
_entity.id
_entity.type
_entity.pdbx_description
1 polymer ?
#
loop_
_entity_poly.entity_id
_entity_poly.type
_entity_poly.pdbx_seq_one_letter_code
_entity_poly.pdbx_strand_id
1 'polypeptide(L)'
;MPITKTEFDDGKLHSSLEKEITSFLTKRKERAFTSKEIMGGLNYPTEFSTPEIMKMSTFAISDFTALLYDLVKREEIRMRVVRNRMYFKALAELSARCPKCGLKIAKPKKTWKMAGRPNKKGEQTQLHIGLFECTEHGTFRTVLDKKKILAPAPSKKTSKKIKKAPTKKHVPKQKTRKKKPAKKKKGRKRRARTWSLI
;
A
#
# COMPACT_ATOMS: atom_id res chain seq x y z
N MET A 1 2.78 30.51 -28.90
CA MET A 1 3.68 29.70 -29.73
C MET A 1 3.06 28.32 -29.89
N PRO A 2 2.91 27.80 -31.11
CA PRO A 2 2.45 26.44 -31.34
C PRO A 2 3.54 25.43 -30.94
N ILE A 3 3.14 24.35 -30.27
CA ILE A 3 4.02 23.24 -29.85
C ILE A 3 4.00 22.18 -30.96
N THR A 4 5.11 21.50 -31.19
CA THR A 4 5.16 20.42 -32.20
C THR A 4 4.39 19.19 -31.72
N LYS A 5 3.81 18.40 -32.63
CA LYS A 5 3.03 17.20 -32.27
C LYS A 5 3.84 16.22 -31.41
N THR A 6 5.11 16.04 -31.75
CA THR A 6 6.04 15.17 -31.00
C THR A 6 6.26 15.64 -29.57
N GLU A 7 6.36 16.95 -29.32
CA GLU A 7 6.50 17.52 -27.97
C GLU A 7 5.21 17.41 -27.17
N PHE A 8 4.05 17.51 -27.84
CA PHE A 8 2.75 17.31 -27.23
C PHE A 8 2.54 15.85 -26.80
N ASP A 9 2.87 14.91 -27.69
CA ASP A 9 2.69 13.47 -27.44
C ASP A 9 3.70 12.92 -26.40
N ASP A 10 4.92 13.47 -26.34
CA ASP A 10 5.93 13.04 -25.37
C ASP A 10 5.62 13.47 -23.92
N GLY A 11 4.77 14.47 -23.71
CA GLY A 11 4.24 14.84 -22.38
C GLY A 11 5.29 15.21 -21.30
N LYS A 12 6.54 15.50 -21.68
CA LYS A 12 7.70 15.64 -20.76
C LYS A 12 7.76 16.94 -19.95
N LEU A 13 6.79 17.84 -20.10
CA LEU A 13 6.89 19.23 -19.65
C LEU A 13 7.21 19.40 -18.16
N HIS A 14 6.83 18.44 -17.30
CA HIS A 14 6.99 18.58 -15.85
C HIS A 14 8.03 17.65 -15.22
N SER A 15 8.88 17.00 -16.03
CA SER A 15 9.82 16.00 -15.53
C SER A 15 10.85 16.51 -14.49
N SER A 16 11.16 17.82 -14.48
CA SER A 16 11.99 18.43 -13.41
C SER A 16 11.21 18.59 -12.12
N LEU A 17 10.04 19.23 -12.22
CA LEU A 17 9.20 19.57 -11.07
C LEU A 17 8.63 18.32 -10.38
N GLU A 18 8.27 17.28 -11.14
CA GLU A 18 7.89 15.97 -10.60
C GLU A 18 8.99 15.36 -9.73
N LYS A 19 10.25 15.40 -10.19
CA LYS A 19 11.40 14.90 -9.41
C LYS A 19 11.62 15.71 -8.15
N GLU A 20 11.46 17.03 -8.22
CA GLU A 20 11.56 17.92 -7.07
C GLU A 20 10.48 17.63 -6.03
N ILE A 21 9.22 17.49 -6.44
CA ILE A 21 8.11 17.08 -5.55
C ILE A 21 8.43 15.74 -4.89
N THR A 22 8.85 14.75 -5.68
CA THR A 22 9.16 13.41 -5.15
C THR A 22 10.35 13.45 -4.20
N SER A 23 11.38 14.26 -4.48
CA SER A 23 12.52 14.48 -3.58
C SER A 23 12.09 15.16 -2.26
N PHE A 24 11.20 16.15 -2.34
CA PHE A 24 10.68 16.89 -1.20
C PHE A 24 9.90 15.97 -0.25
N LEU A 25 9.05 15.10 -0.82
CA LEU A 25 8.23 14.17 -0.06
C LEU A 25 9.04 12.98 0.48
N THR A 26 10.01 12.46 -0.28
CA THR A 26 10.88 11.36 0.17
C THR A 26 11.83 11.78 1.28
N LYS A 27 12.28 13.04 1.29
CA LYS A 27 13.07 13.61 2.41
C LYS A 27 12.26 13.69 3.70
N ARG A 28 10.92 13.72 3.62
CA ARG A 28 10.00 13.90 4.76
C ARG A 28 8.97 12.78 4.88
N LYS A 29 9.44 11.52 4.95
CA LYS A 29 8.58 10.31 4.92
C LYS A 29 7.50 10.23 6.02
N GLU A 30 7.70 10.90 7.15
CA GLU A 30 6.85 10.75 8.34
C GLU A 30 5.58 11.60 8.32
N ARG A 31 5.57 12.68 7.54
CA ARG A 31 4.48 13.67 7.52
C ARG A 31 3.80 13.69 6.15
N ALA A 32 2.50 13.96 6.16
CA ALA A 32 1.76 14.26 4.95
C ALA A 32 1.63 15.78 4.79
N PHE A 33 1.68 16.27 3.56
CA PHE A 33 1.73 17.68 3.22
C PHE A 33 0.55 18.08 2.37
N THR A 34 0.07 19.31 2.56
CA THR A 34 -0.91 19.92 1.65
C THR A 34 -0.21 20.45 0.39
N SER A 35 -0.96 20.65 -0.70
CA SER A 35 -0.40 21.26 -1.92
C SER A 35 0.29 22.60 -1.63
N LYS A 36 -0.31 23.44 -0.77
CA LYS A 36 0.26 24.73 -0.34
C LYS A 36 1.61 24.59 0.38
N GLU A 37 1.74 23.62 1.28
CA GLU A 37 3.01 23.35 1.97
C GLU A 37 4.09 22.85 1.02
N ILE A 38 3.72 22.05 0.02
CA ILE A 38 4.67 21.57 -1.01
C ILE A 38 5.09 22.73 -1.90
N MET A 39 4.16 23.54 -2.41
CA MET A 39 4.46 24.72 -3.23
C MET A 39 5.39 25.70 -2.47
N GLY A 40 5.07 26.03 -1.23
CA GLY A 40 5.92 26.89 -0.40
C GLY A 40 7.29 26.27 -0.11
N GLY A 41 7.36 24.94 -0.01
CA GLY A 41 8.60 24.22 0.20
C GLY A 41 9.50 24.07 -1.03
N LEU A 42 8.95 24.27 -2.22
CA LEU A 42 9.64 24.30 -3.51
C LEU A 42 9.93 25.73 -4.00
N ASN A 43 9.57 26.76 -3.21
CA ASN A 43 9.59 28.16 -3.63
C ASN A 43 8.79 28.41 -4.92
N TYR A 44 7.67 27.71 -5.07
CA TYR A 44 6.80 27.89 -6.23
C TYR A 44 6.10 29.25 -6.17
N PRO A 45 6.12 30.06 -7.24
CA PRO A 45 5.63 31.44 -7.21
C PRO A 45 4.12 31.48 -6.93
N THR A 46 3.76 31.95 -5.75
CA THR A 46 2.37 32.04 -5.26
C THR A 46 2.07 33.41 -4.65
N GLU A 47 2.56 34.46 -5.29
CA GLU A 47 2.22 35.84 -4.90
C GLU A 47 0.81 36.21 -5.38
N PHE A 48 0.06 36.97 -4.59
CA PHE A 48 -1.31 37.39 -4.93
C PHE A 48 -1.48 38.91 -4.84
N SER A 49 -0.40 39.65 -4.97
CA SER A 49 -0.36 41.08 -4.65
C SER A 49 -1.20 41.95 -5.60
N THR A 50 -1.34 41.55 -6.87
CA THR A 50 -2.12 42.28 -7.88
C THR A 50 -3.16 41.37 -8.53
N PRO A 51 -4.26 41.91 -9.08
CA PRO A 51 -5.32 41.10 -9.69
C PRO A 51 -4.84 40.30 -10.92
N GLU A 52 -3.84 40.79 -11.65
CA GLU A 52 -3.24 40.09 -12.79
C GLU A 52 -2.34 38.94 -12.35
N ILE A 53 -1.49 39.17 -11.34
CA ILE A 53 -0.67 38.12 -10.72
C ILE A 53 -1.59 37.06 -10.11
N MET A 54 -2.69 37.45 -9.47
CA MET A 54 -3.68 36.53 -8.92
C MET A 54 -4.24 35.58 -9.99
N LYS A 55 -4.60 36.08 -11.18
CA LYS A 55 -5.06 35.23 -12.29
C LYS A 55 -3.97 34.23 -12.69
N MET A 56 -2.73 34.69 -12.90
CA MET A 56 -1.62 33.79 -13.25
C MET A 56 -1.34 32.75 -12.17
N SER A 57 -1.37 33.15 -10.90
CA SER A 57 -1.18 32.24 -9.77
C SER A 57 -2.31 31.22 -9.63
N THR A 58 -3.56 31.58 -9.95
CA THR A 58 -4.65 30.58 -9.97
C THR A 58 -4.43 29.50 -11.02
N PHE A 59 -3.94 29.86 -12.21
CA PHE A 59 -3.55 28.88 -13.23
C PHE A 59 -2.37 28.03 -12.76
N ALA A 60 -1.33 28.65 -12.21
CA ALA A 60 -0.16 27.94 -11.69
C ALA A 60 -0.52 26.95 -10.56
N ILE A 61 -1.42 27.33 -9.66
CA ILE A 61 -1.92 26.45 -8.60
C ILE A 61 -2.75 25.31 -9.18
N SER A 62 -3.61 25.59 -10.15
CA SER A 62 -4.44 24.58 -10.80
C SER A 62 -3.57 23.55 -11.52
N ASP A 63 -2.60 24.02 -12.29
CA ASP A 63 -1.61 23.18 -12.99
C ASP A 63 -0.81 22.33 -11.99
N PHE A 64 -0.28 22.94 -10.93
CA PHE A 64 0.42 22.21 -9.87
C PHE A 64 -0.45 21.14 -9.22
N THR A 65 -1.73 21.43 -8.95
CA THR A 65 -2.63 20.41 -8.41
C THR A 65 -2.91 19.28 -9.39
N ALA A 66 -3.06 19.57 -10.69
CA ALA A 66 -3.21 18.55 -11.72
C ALA A 66 -1.98 17.62 -11.76
N LEU A 67 -0.77 18.18 -11.66
CA LEU A 67 0.48 17.40 -11.58
C LEU A 67 0.51 16.48 -10.37
N LEU A 68 0.06 16.95 -9.20
CA LEU A 68 -0.07 16.08 -8.04
C LEU A 68 -1.06 14.94 -8.28
N TYR A 69 -2.18 15.18 -8.97
CA TYR A 69 -3.11 14.11 -9.33
C TYR A 69 -2.50 13.11 -10.30
N ASP A 70 -1.71 13.56 -11.27
CA ASP A 70 -1.00 12.67 -12.19
C ASP A 70 0.03 11.80 -11.47
N LEU A 71 0.78 12.36 -10.51
CA LEU A 71 1.69 11.59 -9.66
C LEU A 71 0.95 10.57 -8.79
N VAL A 72 -0.26 10.90 -8.31
CA VAL A 72 -1.13 9.95 -7.60
C VAL A 72 -1.60 8.83 -8.53
N LYS A 73 -1.98 9.16 -9.77
CA LYS A 73 -2.43 8.21 -10.79
C LYS A 73 -1.32 7.25 -11.20
N ARG A 74 -0.07 7.73 -11.26
CA ARG A 74 1.15 6.91 -11.48
C ARG A 74 1.58 6.12 -10.22
N GLU A 75 0.88 6.29 -9.11
CA GLU A 75 1.15 5.66 -7.80
C GLU A 75 2.50 6.04 -7.17
N GLU A 76 3.12 7.16 -7.56
CA GLU A 76 4.37 7.64 -6.95
C GLU A 76 4.14 8.26 -5.57
N ILE A 77 2.98 8.90 -5.41
CA ILE A 77 2.56 9.54 -4.17
C ILE A 77 1.17 9.04 -3.76
N ARG A 78 0.92 9.04 -2.45
CA ARG A 78 -0.38 8.71 -1.87
C ARG A 78 -1.11 9.99 -1.50
N MET A 79 -2.34 10.12 -1.97
CA MET A 79 -3.26 11.17 -1.56
C MET A 79 -4.30 10.62 -0.58
N ARG A 80 -4.64 11.40 0.45
CA ARG A 80 -5.77 11.16 1.36
C ARG A 80 -6.47 12.48 1.66
N VAL A 81 -7.79 12.45 1.75
CA VAL A 81 -8.59 13.58 2.21
C VAL A 81 -8.86 13.43 3.70
N VAL A 82 -8.49 14.45 4.48
CA VAL A 82 -8.72 14.51 5.92
C VAL A 82 -9.30 15.89 6.24
N ARG A 83 -10.45 15.94 6.92
CA ARG A 83 -11.12 17.22 7.26
C ARG A 83 -11.29 18.17 6.07
N ASN A 84 -11.74 17.64 4.94
CA ASN A 84 -11.93 18.38 3.68
C ASN A 84 -10.65 19.02 3.10
N ARG A 85 -9.46 18.54 3.51
CA ARG A 85 -8.17 18.96 2.95
C ARG A 85 -7.46 17.75 2.36
N MET A 86 -6.82 17.97 1.22
CA MET A 86 -6.02 16.96 0.54
C MET A 86 -4.60 16.93 1.10
N TYR A 87 -4.15 15.74 1.45
CA TYR A 87 -2.81 15.49 1.96
C TYR A 87 -2.10 14.49 1.05
N PHE A 88 -0.87 14.82 0.71
CA PHE A 88 0.02 14.05 -0.13
C PHE A 88 1.20 13.55 0.71
N LYS A 89 1.60 12.31 0.47
CA LYS A 89 2.81 11.73 1.06
C LYS A 89 3.52 10.86 0.04
N ALA A 90 4.85 10.81 0.11
CA ALA A 90 5.60 9.90 -0.75
C ALA A 90 5.20 8.44 -0.49
N LEU A 91 5.13 7.65 -1.56
CA LEU A 91 5.04 6.20 -1.46
C LEU A 91 6.44 5.58 -1.22
N ALA A 92 7.25 6.18 -0.34
CA ALA A 92 8.70 5.99 -0.33
C ALA A 92 9.22 4.66 0.23
N GLU A 93 8.38 3.70 0.58
CA GLU A 93 8.86 2.54 1.36
C GLU A 93 8.43 1.17 0.85
N LEU A 94 7.61 1.08 -0.18
CA LEU A 94 7.08 -0.22 -0.59
C LEU A 94 7.20 -0.50 -2.09
N SER A 95 8.10 0.17 -2.82
CA SER A 95 8.36 -0.19 -4.22
C SER A 95 9.56 -1.12 -4.32
N ALA A 96 9.38 -2.31 -4.88
CA ALA A 96 10.48 -3.24 -5.14
C ALA A 96 10.58 -3.56 -6.63
N ARG A 97 11.82 -3.69 -7.13
CA ARG A 97 12.07 -4.22 -8.47
C ARG A 97 12.00 -5.74 -8.42
N CYS A 98 11.32 -6.34 -9.39
CA CYS A 98 11.37 -7.79 -9.54
C CYS A 98 12.82 -8.21 -9.83
N PRO A 99 13.38 -9.21 -9.12
CA PRO A 99 14.76 -9.65 -9.33
C PRO A 99 14.98 -10.32 -10.70
N LYS A 100 13.91 -10.71 -11.40
CA LYS A 100 14.00 -11.39 -12.71
C LYS A 100 13.80 -10.42 -13.89
N CYS A 101 12.72 -9.63 -13.89
CA CYS A 101 12.42 -8.71 -14.99
C CYS A 101 12.73 -7.23 -14.71
N GLY A 102 13.07 -6.85 -13.47
CA GLY A 102 13.34 -5.46 -13.11
C GLY A 102 12.11 -4.55 -13.04
N LEU A 103 10.90 -5.06 -13.35
CA LEU A 103 9.65 -4.30 -13.22
C LEU A 103 9.48 -3.76 -11.81
N LYS A 104 9.20 -2.45 -11.70
CA LYS A 104 8.93 -1.77 -10.43
C LYS A 104 7.49 -2.03 -10.02
N ILE A 105 7.29 -2.70 -8.88
CA ILE A 105 5.96 -2.94 -8.31
C ILE A 105 5.80 -2.05 -7.10
N ALA A 106 4.81 -1.14 -7.14
CA ALA A 106 4.61 -0.09 -6.13
C ALA A 106 3.92 -0.58 -4.85
N LYS A 107 3.10 -1.63 -4.91
CA LYS A 107 2.29 -2.11 -3.79
C LYS A 107 2.61 -3.57 -3.43
N PRO A 108 3.04 -3.84 -2.19
CA PRO A 108 3.21 -5.21 -1.70
C PRO A 108 1.85 -5.81 -1.34
N LYS A 109 1.71 -7.10 -1.57
CA LYS A 109 0.54 -7.91 -1.18
C LYS A 109 0.44 -8.04 0.34
N LYS A 110 1.58 -8.21 1.01
CA LYS A 110 1.70 -8.31 2.47
C LYS A 110 3.00 -7.69 2.93
N THR A 111 2.97 -7.07 4.11
CA THR A 111 4.16 -6.59 4.81
C THR A 111 4.18 -7.11 6.23
N TRP A 112 5.38 -7.37 6.76
CA TRP A 112 5.56 -7.76 8.16
C TRP A 112 6.89 -7.25 8.69
N LYS A 113 6.96 -7.09 10.02
CA LYS A 113 8.19 -6.74 10.73
C LYS A 113 8.73 -7.98 11.42
N MET A 114 10.02 -8.23 11.27
CA MET A 114 10.73 -9.33 11.93
C MET A 114 11.90 -8.73 12.71
N ALA A 115 11.98 -9.02 14.01
CA ALA A 115 13.13 -8.66 14.83
C ALA A 115 14.06 -9.87 14.96
N GLY A 116 15.35 -9.67 14.76
CA GLY A 116 16.37 -10.70 14.95
C GLY A 116 16.70 -10.93 16.44
N ARG A 117 17.60 -11.89 16.68
CA ARG A 117 18.12 -12.15 18.03
C ARG A 117 18.86 -10.92 18.56
N PRO A 118 18.65 -10.51 19.83
CA PRO A 118 19.40 -9.43 20.45
C PRO A 118 20.89 -9.78 20.56
N ASN A 119 21.75 -8.81 20.24
CA ASN A 119 23.19 -8.88 20.48
C ASN A 119 23.51 -8.75 21.98
N LYS A 120 24.78 -8.99 22.36
CA LYS A 120 25.26 -8.83 23.75
C LYS A 120 24.99 -7.43 24.35
N LYS A 121 24.89 -6.40 23.50
CA LYS A 121 24.58 -5.00 23.87
C LYS A 121 23.07 -4.71 23.98
N GLY A 122 22.21 -5.71 23.81
CA GLY A 122 20.76 -5.54 23.81
C GLY A 122 20.17 -4.97 22.51
N GLU A 123 20.98 -4.68 21.49
CA GLU A 123 20.48 -4.20 20.20
C GLU A 123 19.89 -5.34 19.36
N GLN A 124 18.73 -5.11 18.75
CA GLN A 124 18.08 -5.98 17.77
C GLN A 124 17.98 -5.29 16.42
N THR A 125 18.19 -6.05 15.35
CA THR A 125 17.90 -5.57 13.99
C THR A 125 16.45 -5.91 13.65
N GLN A 126 15.62 -4.88 13.41
CA GLN A 126 14.27 -5.04 12.88
C GLN A 126 14.30 -4.88 11.35
N LEU A 127 13.85 -5.94 10.66
CA LEU A 127 13.65 -5.97 9.22
C LEU A 127 12.17 -5.76 8.91
N HIS A 128 11.87 -4.83 8.01
CA HIS A 128 10.56 -4.69 7.40
C HIS A 128 10.60 -5.39 6.04
N ILE A 129 9.83 -6.46 5.88
CA ILE A 129 9.82 -7.29 4.67
C ILE A 129 8.48 -7.13 3.96
N GLY A 130 8.53 -6.93 2.64
CA GLY A 130 7.37 -6.90 1.76
C GLY A 130 7.33 -8.13 0.86
N LEU A 131 6.16 -8.74 0.72
CA LEU A 131 5.86 -9.74 -0.30
C LEU A 131 5.19 -9.04 -1.48
N PHE A 132 5.79 -9.16 -2.65
CA PHE A 132 5.34 -8.59 -3.92
C PHE A 132 4.88 -9.69 -4.85
N GLU A 133 4.04 -9.32 -5.80
CA GLU A 133 3.53 -10.21 -6.84
C GLU A 133 3.87 -9.60 -8.20
N CYS A 134 4.64 -10.33 -8.99
CA CYS A 134 4.94 -10.01 -10.38
C CYS A 134 3.99 -10.81 -11.28
N THR A 135 3.44 -10.15 -12.31
CA THR A 135 2.55 -10.76 -13.29
C THR A 135 3.20 -11.93 -14.02
N GLU A 136 4.50 -11.85 -14.29
CA GLU A 136 5.24 -12.85 -15.08
C GLU A 136 5.99 -13.88 -14.22
N HIS A 137 6.52 -13.47 -13.07
CA HIS A 137 7.50 -14.25 -12.30
C HIS A 137 6.98 -14.77 -10.96
N GLY A 138 5.72 -14.47 -10.63
CA GLY A 138 5.09 -14.87 -9.37
C GLY A 138 5.49 -14.00 -8.18
N THR A 139 5.38 -14.56 -6.96
CA THR A 139 5.61 -13.81 -5.73
C THR A 139 7.09 -13.78 -5.31
N PHE A 140 7.58 -12.63 -4.88
CA PHE A 140 8.95 -12.46 -4.35
C PHE A 140 8.96 -11.62 -3.07
N ARG A 141 10.01 -11.74 -2.28
CA ARG A 141 10.17 -11.01 -1.01
C ARG A 141 11.35 -10.06 -1.12
N THR A 142 11.16 -8.83 -0.65
CA THR A 142 12.21 -7.80 -0.57
C THR A 142 12.21 -7.17 0.81
N VAL A 143 13.42 -6.91 1.32
CA VAL A 143 13.61 -6.11 2.53
C VAL A 143 13.43 -4.64 2.15
N LEU A 144 12.49 -3.99 2.80
CA LEU A 144 12.08 -2.62 2.56
C LEU A 144 12.90 -1.66 3.43
N ASP A 145 12.99 -2.00 4.72
CA ASP A 145 13.76 -1.23 5.69
C ASP A 145 14.51 -2.14 6.64
N LYS A 146 15.66 -1.65 7.09
CA LYS A 146 16.46 -2.26 8.16
C LYS A 146 16.73 -1.19 9.22
N LYS A 147 16.12 -1.34 10.39
CA LYS A 147 16.29 -0.43 11.53
C LYS A 147 16.93 -1.17 12.70
N LYS A 148 17.87 -0.54 13.39
CA LYS A 148 18.39 -1.03 14.67
C LYS A 148 17.51 -0.50 15.79
N ILE A 149 17.10 -1.37 16.71
CA ILE A 149 16.23 -1.04 17.84
C ILE A 149 16.87 -1.59 19.10
N LEU A 150 16.90 -0.80 20.17
CA LEU A 150 17.27 -1.31 21.49
C LEU A 150 16.17 -2.26 21.96
N ALA A 151 16.51 -3.50 22.31
CA ALA A 151 15.52 -4.44 22.81
C ALA A 151 14.84 -3.84 24.05
N PRO A 152 13.50 -3.82 24.12
CA PRO A 152 12.84 -3.50 25.37
C PRO A 152 13.33 -4.50 26.43
N ALA A 153 13.72 -3.98 27.59
CA ALA A 153 14.16 -4.81 28.71
C ALA A 153 13.14 -5.94 28.92
N PRO A 154 13.57 -7.18 29.16
CA PRO A 154 12.64 -8.27 29.42
C PRO A 154 11.78 -7.85 30.60
N SER A 155 10.50 -7.58 30.34
CA SER A 155 9.55 -7.31 31.41
C SER A 155 9.63 -8.51 32.34
N LYS A 156 10.04 -8.27 33.60
CA LYS A 156 10.04 -9.29 34.64
C LYS A 156 8.62 -9.84 34.67
N LYS A 157 8.39 -10.98 34.02
CA LYS A 157 7.16 -11.75 34.19
C LYS A 157 7.14 -12.05 35.68
N THR A 158 6.34 -11.29 36.41
CA THR A 158 5.96 -11.63 37.78
C THR A 158 5.35 -13.01 37.64
N SER A 159 6.10 -14.02 38.08
CA SER A 159 5.66 -15.39 38.19
C SER A 159 4.50 -15.41 39.18
N LYS A 160 3.31 -15.07 38.72
CA LYS A 160 2.07 -15.27 39.45
C LYS A 160 1.86 -16.78 39.45
N LYS A 161 2.40 -17.40 40.49
CA LYS A 161 2.27 -18.80 40.87
C LYS A 161 0.80 -19.19 40.76
N ILE A 162 0.43 -19.78 39.62
CA ILE A 162 -0.87 -20.44 39.48
C ILE A 162 -0.82 -21.62 40.44
N LYS A 163 -1.48 -21.46 41.61
CA LYS A 163 -1.76 -22.56 42.51
C LYS A 163 -2.49 -23.62 41.68
N LYS A 164 -1.86 -24.78 41.50
CA LYS A 164 -2.48 -25.97 40.88
C LYS A 164 -3.73 -26.32 41.67
N ALA A 165 -4.90 -26.14 41.06
CA ALA A 165 -6.15 -26.72 41.52
C ALA A 165 -6.25 -28.18 41.02
N PRO A 166 -6.91 -29.08 41.78
CA PRO A 166 -6.82 -30.52 41.60
C PRO A 166 -7.46 -31.02 40.31
N THR A 167 -6.87 -32.10 39.81
CA THR A 167 -7.24 -32.90 38.64
C THR A 167 -8.72 -33.29 38.64
N LYS A 168 -9.48 -32.73 37.69
CA LYS A 168 -10.80 -33.27 37.34
C LYS A 168 -10.63 -34.54 36.52
N LYS A 169 -11.29 -35.59 37.02
CA LYS A 169 -11.34 -36.96 36.51
C LYS A 169 -11.73 -37.03 35.04
N HIS A 170 -11.15 -38.05 34.41
CA HIS A 170 -11.39 -38.52 33.06
C HIS A 170 -12.89 -38.72 32.78
N VAL A 171 -13.42 -38.03 31.76
CA VAL A 171 -14.76 -38.28 31.20
C VAL A 171 -14.58 -38.99 29.85
N PRO A 172 -15.25 -40.12 29.60
CA PRO A 172 -14.99 -40.97 28.44
C PRO A 172 -15.53 -40.39 27.12
N LYS A 173 -14.76 -40.65 26.05
CA LYS A 173 -15.06 -40.41 24.63
C LYS A 173 -16.48 -40.85 24.24
N GLN A 174 -17.31 -39.91 23.81
CA GLN A 174 -18.49 -40.23 22.98
C GLN A 174 -18.12 -40.17 21.49
N LYS A 175 -18.20 -41.34 20.84
CA LYS A 175 -18.07 -41.54 19.39
C LYS A 175 -19.25 -40.88 18.67
N THR A 176 -19.00 -39.81 17.93
CA THR A 176 -19.99 -39.27 16.99
C THR A 176 -19.99 -40.11 15.70
N ARG A 177 -21.08 -40.86 15.50
CA ARG A 177 -21.37 -41.63 14.29
C ARG A 177 -21.51 -40.69 13.09
N LYS A 178 -20.63 -40.87 12.09
CA LYS A 178 -20.76 -40.34 10.72
C LYS A 178 -22.13 -40.74 10.14
N LYS A 179 -23.04 -39.79 9.94
CA LYS A 179 -24.21 -39.97 9.05
C LYS A 179 -23.77 -39.76 7.60
N LYS A 180 -23.88 -40.81 6.78
CA LYS A 180 -23.74 -40.77 5.31
C LYS A 180 -24.85 -39.88 4.71
N PRO A 181 -24.55 -38.98 3.75
CA PRO A 181 -25.59 -38.33 2.97
C PRO A 181 -26.18 -39.30 1.93
N ALA A 182 -27.51 -39.33 1.86
CA ALA A 182 -28.31 -40.16 0.97
C ALA A 182 -28.20 -39.68 -0.50
N LYS A 183 -27.96 -40.64 -1.40
CA LYS A 183 -28.01 -40.45 -2.87
C LYS A 183 -29.44 -40.06 -3.29
N LYS A 184 -29.62 -38.83 -3.78
CA LYS A 184 -30.86 -38.40 -4.44
C LYS A 184 -30.94 -39.06 -5.83
N LYS A 185 -31.96 -39.92 -6.01
CA LYS A 185 -32.26 -40.65 -7.25
C LYS A 185 -32.57 -39.66 -8.39
N LYS A 186 -31.95 -39.90 -9.55
CA LYS A 186 -32.27 -39.26 -10.84
C LYS A 186 -33.69 -39.68 -11.25
N GLY A 187 -34.60 -38.71 -11.28
CA GLY A 187 -35.94 -38.85 -11.84
C GLY A 187 -35.90 -38.69 -13.36
N ARG A 188 -36.11 -39.81 -14.06
CA ARG A 188 -36.21 -39.96 -15.51
C ARG A 188 -37.64 -39.52 -15.94
N LYS A 189 -37.84 -38.28 -16.39
CA LYS A 189 -39.11 -37.88 -17.02
C LYS A 189 -39.12 -38.34 -18.47
N ARG A 190 -40.07 -39.23 -18.77
CA ARG A 190 -40.38 -39.74 -20.10
C ARG A 190 -41.19 -38.70 -20.90
N ARG A 191 -40.87 -38.66 -22.18
CA ARG A 191 -41.63 -38.26 -23.38
C ARG A 191 -43.11 -37.89 -23.17
N ALA A 192 -43.51 -36.76 -23.74
CA ALA A 192 -44.80 -36.62 -24.40
C ALA A 192 -44.52 -36.18 -25.85
N ARG A 193 -44.96 -37.02 -26.79
CA ARG A 193 -45.13 -36.70 -28.20
C ARG A 193 -46.45 -35.92 -28.31
N THR A 194 -46.48 -34.84 -29.06
CA THR A 194 -47.72 -34.28 -29.62
C THR A 194 -47.50 -34.09 -31.12
N TRP A 195 -48.38 -34.72 -31.89
CA TRP A 195 -48.59 -34.55 -33.32
C TRP A 195 -49.70 -33.51 -33.51
N SER A 196 -49.51 -32.58 -34.45
CA SER A 196 -50.53 -31.85 -35.26
C SER A 196 -49.70 -31.22 -36.39
N LEU A 197 -49.81 -31.52 -37.71
CA LEU A 197 -50.95 -31.64 -38.63
C LEU A 197 -51.89 -30.44 -38.49
N ILE A 198 -51.60 -29.36 -39.22
CA ILE A 198 -52.19 -28.98 -40.53
C ILE A 198 -51.23 -27.99 -41.20
#